data_AF-A0A1U7W0P0-F1
#
_entry.id   AF-A0A1U7W0P0-F1
#
_cell.length_a   1.000
_cell.length_b   1.000
_cell.length_c   1.000
_cell.angle_alpha   90.00
_cell.angle_beta   90.00
_cell.angle_gamma   90.00
#
_symmetry.space_group_name_H-M   'P 1'
#
loop_
_entity.id
_entity.type
_entity.pdbx_description
1 polymer ?
#
loop_
_entity_poly.entity_id
_entity_poly.type
_entity_poly.pdbx_seq_one_letter_code
_entity_poly.pdbx_strand_id
1 'polypeptide(L)'
;YVTLRFFPLDIITFHLFSGSFADEDIGRQKTTVSSAVGNATSSKGLEVAISNLQEYCNELENRLLARFDAATQKRDLTRMGEYAKILSQFNRGTSAMQHYVGLRPMFDVEVMNADAKLVLGDEGAQPSPSNVAKGLSSMFKEITDTVRKEAATIAAVFPSPKDVMSILVQRVLEDRVPKLLEKLLQKPSLVNPPPMEEGGLVLYLRLLAVAYEKTQEFSKDLRSVGCGDLDVEGLTESLFLPHKDIYVECEQASLKQLYKAKMDELRTENQLSSESSGTIGRSKGASMALSNPEISVAVVTEFVRWNEEATSRCSLFSLQPATLAASVKVVFTCLLDQVSQYITGGLERARDGLTEAAALREKHLLGTSVSRRVAAAAASAAENAAAAGESSFRSFMLAVQRCGSSVAILQQYFVNSLSRLLLPVDGAHAASSEEMATAMSRAENVACKGLQQCIETVMAEVERLLSTEQKATDYRSPDDGIIPDHRPTSACACVVAYLSRVLESAFTGLEGLNKQAFLTELGNRLHKALLNHWQKLTFNPSGGLRLKRDITEYGEFVRSFNAPQIDEKFEQLGIIANVFIVAPESLGPLFEGTPSIKKDAQRFIQLRDDYKSAKLASRLSSLWH
;
A
#
# COMPACT_ATOMS: atom_id res chain seq x y z
N TYR A 1 3.76 -14.07 -9.79
CA TYR A 1 2.99 -15.06 -9.02
C TYR A 1 3.84 -15.56 -7.86
N VAL A 2 3.85 -14.82 -6.74
CA VAL A 2 4.44 -15.28 -5.48
C VAL A 2 3.29 -15.54 -4.53
N THR A 3 3.07 -16.82 -4.24
CA THR A 3 2.11 -17.32 -3.26
C THR A 3 2.54 -16.84 -1.88
N LEU A 4 1.64 -16.17 -1.13
CA LEU A 4 1.81 -15.91 0.31
C LEU A 4 2.11 -17.26 0.99
N ARG A 5 3.37 -17.49 1.37
CA ARG A 5 3.80 -18.70 2.07
C ARG A 5 3.71 -18.44 3.56
N PHE A 6 2.81 -19.16 4.21
CA PHE A 6 2.81 -19.29 5.66
C PHE A 6 3.81 -20.38 6.07
N PHE A 7 4.69 -20.02 7.01
CA PHE A 7 5.74 -20.78 7.73
C PHE A 7 7.21 -20.42 7.43
N PRO A 8 8.06 -20.26 8.47
CA PRO A 8 9.40 -19.68 8.36
C PRO A 8 10.51 -20.73 8.25
N LEU A 9 11.55 -20.45 7.45
CA LEU A 9 12.83 -21.18 7.42
C LEU A 9 13.99 -20.23 7.04
N ASP A 10 14.55 -19.59 8.06
CA ASP A 10 15.95 -19.62 8.52
C ASP A 10 17.19 -19.86 7.60
N ILE A 11 18.19 -18.98 7.83
CA ILE A 11 19.69 -19.10 7.74
C ILE A 11 20.38 -18.83 6.37
N ILE A 12 21.29 -17.84 6.31
CA ILE A 12 22.78 -17.97 6.25
C ILE A 12 23.48 -16.59 6.16
N THR A 13 24.39 -16.42 7.11
CA THR A 13 25.44 -15.41 7.34
C THR A 13 26.56 -15.42 6.28
N PHE A 14 27.23 -14.28 6.03
CA PHE A 14 28.65 -14.27 5.67
C PHE A 14 29.41 -13.08 6.29
N HIS A 15 30.60 -13.40 6.78
CA HIS A 15 31.62 -12.56 7.43
C HIS A 15 32.86 -12.55 6.54
N LEU A 16 33.64 -11.45 6.55
CA LEU A 16 35.11 -11.31 6.29
C LEU A 16 35.43 -9.79 6.32
N PHE A 17 36.12 -9.20 7.32
CA PHE A 17 37.59 -9.11 7.57
C PHE A 17 38.41 -8.90 6.27
N SER A 18 39.40 -8.00 6.14
CA SER A 18 40.33 -7.34 7.06
C SER A 18 41.12 -6.24 6.29
N GLY A 19 41.84 -5.34 7.00
CA GLY A 19 42.96 -4.59 6.38
C GLY A 19 43.30 -3.23 7.00
N SER A 20 44.24 -3.23 7.94
CA SER A 20 44.91 -2.05 8.54
C SER A 20 46.24 -1.73 7.83
N PHE A 21 46.72 -0.49 7.98
CA PHE A 21 48.10 0.08 8.04
C PHE A 21 48.09 1.47 7.35
N ALA A 22 48.28 2.61 8.05
CA ALA A 22 49.54 3.23 8.55
C ALA A 22 50.51 3.60 7.40
N ASP A 23 51.23 4.71 7.32
CA ASP A 23 51.42 5.97 8.07
C ASP A 23 52.27 6.91 7.14
N GLU A 24 52.53 8.14 7.59
CA GLU A 24 53.59 9.09 7.17
C GLU A 24 53.46 9.85 5.82
N ASP A 25 53.91 11.10 5.66
CA ASP A 25 54.25 12.26 6.50
C ASP A 25 54.63 13.41 5.50
N ILE A 26 54.95 14.60 6.03
CA ILE A 26 55.74 15.71 5.42
C ILE A 26 54.94 16.88 4.80
N GLY A 27 54.53 17.80 5.69
CA GLY A 27 55.14 19.11 5.87
C GLY A 27 55.28 20.10 4.70
N ARG A 28 54.78 21.34 4.90
CA ARG A 28 55.58 22.57 4.72
C ARG A 28 54.90 23.84 5.27
N GLN A 29 55.60 24.47 6.21
CA GLN A 29 55.46 25.87 6.60
C GLN A 29 55.67 26.81 5.41
N LYS A 30 54.89 27.91 5.36
CA LYS A 30 55.32 29.21 4.80
C LYS A 30 54.77 30.33 5.69
N THR A 31 55.56 30.84 6.62
CA THR A 31 56.38 32.06 6.50
C THR A 31 55.55 33.34 6.30
N THR A 32 55.21 33.96 7.42
CA THR A 32 54.83 35.38 7.54
C THR A 32 56.06 36.21 7.18
N VAL A 33 56.06 36.85 6.01
CA VAL A 33 57.06 37.86 5.64
C VAL A 33 56.35 39.19 5.51
N SER A 34 56.67 40.06 6.47
CA SER A 34 56.51 41.51 6.37
C SER A 34 57.36 42.02 5.20
N SER A 35 56.75 42.69 4.22
CA SER A 35 57.47 43.54 3.28
C SER A 35 56.83 44.93 3.23
N ALA A 36 57.45 45.82 3.99
CA ALA A 36 57.64 47.25 3.71
C ALA A 36 56.74 47.87 2.63
N VAL A 37 55.68 48.53 3.09
CA VAL A 37 55.04 49.62 2.36
C VAL A 37 56.04 50.77 2.30
N GLY A 38 56.71 50.90 1.16
CA GLY A 38 57.43 52.11 0.77
C GLY A 38 56.42 53.16 0.31
N ASN A 39 56.35 54.26 1.05
CA ASN A 39 55.58 55.46 0.76
C ASN A 39 55.77 55.96 -0.68
N ALA A 40 54.68 56.09 -1.42
CA ALA A 40 54.41 57.26 -2.23
C ALA A 40 53.06 57.80 -1.78
N THR A 41 53.08 58.77 -0.86
CA THR A 41 51.90 59.56 -0.48
C THR A 41 51.33 60.20 -1.75
N SER A 42 50.18 59.71 -2.22
CA SER A 42 49.31 60.48 -3.12
C SER A 42 49.10 61.84 -2.46
N SER A 43 49.48 62.91 -3.15
CA SER A 43 49.24 64.24 -2.61
C SER A 43 47.74 64.40 -2.38
N LYS A 44 47.30 65.01 -1.27
CA LYS A 44 45.89 65.34 -1.04
C LYS A 44 45.24 66.06 -2.24
N GLY A 45 46.03 66.77 -3.05
CA GLY A 45 45.59 67.38 -4.30
C GLY A 45 45.31 66.37 -5.43
N LEU A 46 46.04 65.25 -5.52
CA LEU A 46 45.76 64.17 -6.45
C LEU A 46 44.50 63.40 -6.05
N GLU A 47 44.26 63.16 -4.76
CA GLU A 47 43.02 62.54 -4.27
C GLU A 47 41.80 63.42 -4.53
N VAL A 48 41.90 64.74 -4.29
CA VAL A 48 40.83 65.70 -4.63
C VAL A 48 40.63 65.79 -6.15
N ALA A 49 41.69 65.75 -6.96
CA ALA A 49 41.56 65.74 -8.42
C ALA A 49 40.93 64.45 -8.96
N ILE A 50 41.26 63.30 -8.38
CA ILE A 50 40.64 62.01 -8.71
C ILE A 50 39.16 62.02 -8.32
N SER A 51 38.81 62.55 -7.14
CA SER A 51 37.41 62.71 -6.71
C SER A 51 36.61 63.63 -7.63
N ASN A 52 37.16 64.79 -8.00
CA ASN A 52 36.50 65.72 -8.92
C ASN A 52 36.35 65.13 -10.34
N LEU A 53 37.35 64.35 -10.81
CA LEU A 53 37.26 63.65 -12.09
C LEU A 53 36.22 62.52 -12.06
N GLN A 54 36.12 61.78 -10.95
CA GLN A 54 35.05 60.78 -10.77
C GLN A 54 33.67 61.44 -10.76
N GLU A 55 33.52 62.58 -10.08
CA GLU A 55 32.26 63.33 -10.04
C GLU A 55 31.87 63.87 -11.43
N TYR A 56 32.84 64.41 -12.18
CA TYR A 56 32.63 64.83 -13.58
C TYR A 56 32.29 63.65 -14.51
N CYS A 57 32.97 62.51 -14.35
CA CYS A 57 32.66 61.28 -15.10
C CYS A 57 31.24 60.79 -14.79
N ASN A 58 30.82 60.80 -13.52
CA ASN A 58 29.47 60.43 -13.10
C ASN A 58 28.42 61.38 -13.68
N GLU A 59 28.68 62.70 -13.68
CA GLU A 59 27.76 63.68 -14.26
C GLU A 59 27.65 63.53 -15.79
N LEU A 60 28.76 63.28 -16.47
CA LEU A 60 28.78 62.99 -17.90
C LEU A 60 28.01 61.69 -18.22
N GLU A 61 28.24 60.64 -17.44
CA GLU A 61 27.54 59.36 -17.54
C GLU A 61 26.03 59.54 -17.37
N ASN A 62 25.58 60.26 -16.34
CA ASN A 62 24.16 60.56 -16.11
C ASN A 62 23.54 61.38 -17.24
N ARG A 63 24.27 62.36 -17.81
CA ARG A 63 23.79 63.13 -18.98
C ARG A 63 23.69 62.27 -20.23
N LEU A 64 24.62 61.33 -20.43
CA LEU A 64 24.59 60.38 -21.53
C LEU A 64 23.45 59.36 -21.38
N LEU A 65 23.19 58.88 -20.15
CA LEU A 65 22.04 58.04 -19.83
C LEU A 65 20.73 58.76 -20.13
N ALA A 66 20.55 60.01 -19.70
CA ALA A 66 19.34 60.77 -20.00
C ALA A 66 19.11 60.98 -21.52
N ARG A 67 20.18 61.13 -22.30
CA ARG A 67 20.09 61.21 -23.78
C ARG A 67 19.77 59.85 -24.41
N PHE A 68 20.33 58.78 -23.85
CA PHE A 68 20.02 57.41 -24.25
C PHE A 68 18.56 57.06 -23.95
N ASP A 69 18.01 57.48 -22.81
CA ASP A 69 16.60 57.31 -22.47
C ASP A 69 15.68 58.07 -23.42
N ALA A 70 16.03 59.32 -23.75
CA ALA A 70 15.28 60.12 -24.73
C ALA A 70 15.32 59.48 -26.14
N ALA A 71 16.44 58.85 -26.51
CA ALA A 71 16.56 58.09 -27.76
C ALA A 71 15.74 56.78 -27.71
N THR A 72 15.70 56.12 -26.55
CA THR A 72 14.90 54.93 -26.28
C THR A 72 13.41 55.21 -26.40
N GLN A 73 12.92 56.31 -25.83
CA GLN A 73 11.53 56.75 -25.97
C GLN A 73 11.15 57.05 -27.43
N LYS A 74 12.09 57.59 -28.22
CA LYS A 74 11.89 57.89 -29.65
C LYS A 74 12.10 56.69 -30.57
N ARG A 75 12.52 55.53 -30.04
CA ARG A 75 12.87 54.31 -30.79
C ARG A 75 13.94 54.54 -31.87
N ASP A 76 14.87 55.46 -31.63
CA ASP A 76 15.97 55.78 -32.55
C ASP A 76 17.17 54.85 -32.31
N LEU A 77 17.15 53.68 -32.95
CA LEU A 77 18.14 52.61 -32.76
C LEU A 77 19.57 53.05 -33.07
N THR A 78 19.76 53.93 -34.07
CA THR A 78 21.08 54.40 -34.49
C THR A 78 21.71 55.27 -33.40
N ARG A 79 20.96 56.25 -32.87
CA ARG A 79 21.45 57.10 -31.78
C ARG A 79 21.63 56.33 -30.48
N MET A 80 20.75 55.37 -30.20
CA MET A 80 20.93 54.47 -29.06
C MET A 80 22.25 53.70 -29.17
N GLY A 81 22.59 53.19 -30.36
CA GLY A 81 23.85 52.48 -30.59
C GLY A 81 25.09 53.36 -30.40
N GLU A 82 25.04 54.61 -30.86
CA GLU A 82 26.12 55.59 -30.64
C GLU A 82 26.33 55.88 -29.16
N TYR A 83 25.24 56.15 -28.42
CA TYR A 83 25.31 56.40 -26.99
C TYR A 83 25.75 55.16 -26.20
N ALA A 84 25.26 53.96 -26.55
CA ALA A 84 25.68 52.70 -25.92
C ALA A 84 27.17 52.42 -26.16
N LYS A 85 27.69 52.74 -27.34
CA LYS A 85 29.12 52.62 -27.65
C LYS A 85 29.96 53.59 -26.83
N ILE A 86 29.52 54.82 -26.63
CA ILE A 86 30.22 55.79 -25.78
C ILE A 86 30.15 55.35 -24.31
N LEU A 87 28.98 54.95 -23.83
CA LEU A 87 28.76 54.46 -22.47
C LEU A 87 29.56 53.19 -22.18
N SER A 88 29.83 52.33 -23.17
CA SER A 88 30.68 51.15 -23.00
C SER A 88 32.13 51.47 -22.58
N GLN A 89 32.61 52.69 -22.86
CA GLN A 89 33.94 53.15 -22.44
C GLN A 89 33.99 53.55 -20.95
N PHE A 90 32.83 53.77 -20.33
CA PHE A 90 32.68 54.09 -18.91
C PHE A 90 32.23 52.83 -18.16
N ASN A 91 33.01 52.37 -17.17
CA ASN A 91 32.67 51.19 -16.35
C ASN A 91 32.25 49.94 -17.16
N ARG A 92 32.85 49.72 -18.34
CA ARG A 92 32.51 48.64 -19.29
C ARG A 92 31.04 48.62 -19.74
N GLY A 93 30.31 49.72 -19.57
CA GLY A 93 28.89 49.85 -19.93
C GLY A 93 27.92 49.19 -18.96
N THR A 94 28.38 48.57 -17.86
CA THR A 94 27.56 47.74 -16.97
C THR A 94 26.38 48.51 -16.34
N SER A 95 26.62 49.74 -15.88
CA SER A 95 25.62 50.66 -15.35
C SER A 95 24.55 51.02 -16.38
N ALA A 96 24.96 51.33 -17.61
CA ALA A 96 24.05 51.63 -18.71
C ALA A 96 23.20 50.43 -19.13
N MET A 97 23.77 49.23 -19.11
CA MET A 97 23.05 47.98 -19.38
C MET A 97 22.00 47.70 -18.29
N GLN A 98 22.37 47.82 -17.02
CA GLN A 98 21.45 47.67 -15.89
C GLN A 98 20.33 48.72 -15.90
N HIS A 99 20.65 49.97 -16.22
CA HIS A 99 19.68 51.05 -16.36
C HIS A 99 18.68 50.78 -17.50
N TYR A 100 19.17 50.35 -18.67
CA TYR A 100 18.32 49.98 -19.81
C TYR A 100 17.33 48.86 -19.46
N VAL A 101 17.82 47.80 -18.81
CA VAL A 101 17.00 46.66 -18.37
C VAL A 101 15.99 47.10 -17.31
N GLY A 102 16.39 47.95 -16.37
CA GLY A 102 15.54 48.42 -15.28
C GLY A 102 14.37 49.30 -15.71
N LEU A 103 14.47 49.97 -16.86
CA LEU A 103 13.40 50.79 -17.44
C LEU A 103 12.45 50.03 -18.36
N ARG A 104 12.60 48.70 -18.50
CA ARG A 104 11.69 47.91 -19.34
C ARG A 104 10.32 47.81 -18.66
N PRO A 105 9.21 48.14 -19.35
CA PRO A 105 7.85 48.08 -18.78
C PRO A 105 7.44 46.69 -18.27
N MET A 106 8.13 45.65 -18.75
CA MET A 106 7.88 44.27 -18.33
C MET A 106 8.15 44.00 -16.84
N PHE A 107 8.79 44.93 -16.13
CA PHE A 107 9.06 44.86 -14.69
C PHE A 107 8.16 45.79 -13.86
N ASP A 108 7.19 46.47 -14.50
CA ASP A 108 6.26 47.35 -13.79
C ASP A 108 5.33 46.54 -12.88
N VAL A 109 5.08 47.07 -11.68
CA VAL A 109 4.27 46.40 -10.65
C VAL A 109 2.85 46.08 -11.14
N GLU A 110 2.29 46.93 -12.00
CA GLU A 110 0.97 46.73 -12.61
C GLU A 110 0.93 45.50 -13.50
N VAL A 111 1.97 45.29 -14.32
CA VAL A 111 2.11 44.11 -15.18
C VAL A 111 2.26 42.86 -14.33
N MET A 112 3.10 42.92 -13.30
CA MET A 112 3.32 41.79 -12.38
C MET A 112 2.06 41.44 -11.57
N ASN A 113 1.21 42.42 -11.24
CA ASN A 113 -0.07 42.16 -10.58
C ASN A 113 -1.11 41.59 -11.56
N ALA A 114 -1.08 42.00 -12.84
CA ALA A 114 -1.90 41.39 -13.88
C ALA A 114 -1.52 39.92 -14.11
N ASP A 115 -0.21 39.62 -14.12
CA ASP A 115 0.33 38.25 -14.17
C ASP A 115 -0.19 37.40 -13.00
N ALA A 116 -0.11 37.94 -11.77
CA ALA A 116 -0.61 37.26 -10.58
C ALA A 116 -2.11 36.96 -10.68
N LYS A 117 -2.91 37.90 -11.17
CA LYS A 117 -4.35 37.69 -11.38
C LYS A 117 -4.65 36.65 -12.47
N LEU A 118 -3.86 36.64 -13.56
CA LEU A 118 -4.00 35.66 -14.64
C LEU A 118 -3.75 34.23 -14.15
N VAL A 119 -2.77 34.06 -13.25
CA VAL A 119 -2.34 32.73 -12.76
C VAL A 119 -3.19 32.25 -11.58
N LEU A 120 -3.47 33.11 -10.61
CA LEU A 120 -4.17 32.76 -9.37
C LEU A 120 -5.70 32.77 -9.51
N GLY A 121 -6.25 33.49 -10.49
CA GLY A 121 -7.68 33.66 -10.67
C GLY A 121 -8.29 34.69 -9.72
N ASP A 122 -9.62 34.65 -9.56
CA ASP A 122 -10.35 35.55 -8.68
C ASP A 122 -10.10 35.24 -7.19
N GLU A 123 -10.07 36.29 -6.36
CA GLU A 123 -9.82 36.18 -4.92
C GLU A 123 -10.90 35.30 -4.25
N GLY A 124 -10.48 34.20 -3.63
CA GLY A 124 -11.34 33.28 -2.88
C GLY A 124 -11.69 31.96 -3.59
N ALA A 125 -11.35 31.79 -4.87
CA ALA A 125 -11.44 30.50 -5.54
C ALA A 125 -10.22 29.62 -5.22
N GLN A 126 -10.44 28.34 -4.93
CA GLN A 126 -9.32 27.40 -4.75
C GLN A 126 -8.55 27.23 -6.08
N PRO A 127 -7.23 27.44 -6.10
CA PRO A 127 -6.45 27.38 -7.32
C PRO A 127 -6.42 25.94 -7.86
N SER A 128 -6.92 25.73 -9.08
CA SER A 128 -6.82 24.42 -9.71
C SER A 128 -5.45 24.25 -10.40
N PRO A 129 -4.76 23.10 -10.23
CA PRO A 129 -3.46 22.89 -10.86
C PRO A 129 -3.47 23.07 -12.39
N SER A 130 -4.57 22.72 -13.06
CA SER A 130 -4.70 22.91 -14.52
C SER A 130 -4.83 24.37 -14.93
N ASN A 131 -5.55 25.19 -14.15
CA ASN A 131 -5.71 26.61 -14.47
C ASN A 131 -4.40 27.35 -14.23
N VAL A 132 -3.73 27.05 -13.11
CA VAL A 132 -2.40 27.57 -12.80
C VAL A 132 -1.39 27.19 -13.89
N ALA A 133 -1.38 25.94 -14.36
CA ALA A 133 -0.50 25.51 -15.45
C ALA A 133 -0.72 26.32 -16.74
N LYS A 134 -1.99 26.58 -17.10
CA LYS A 134 -2.34 27.41 -18.28
C LYS A 134 -1.93 28.86 -18.09
N GLY A 135 -2.21 29.44 -16.93
CA GLY A 135 -1.83 30.81 -16.57
C GLY A 135 -0.32 31.02 -16.64
N LEU A 136 0.45 30.13 -15.99
CA LEU A 136 1.91 30.15 -16.02
C LEU A 136 2.46 30.02 -17.44
N SER A 137 1.92 29.09 -18.24
CA SER A 137 2.34 28.91 -19.63
C SER A 137 2.08 30.16 -20.48
N SER A 138 0.92 30.83 -20.28
CA SER A 138 0.59 32.07 -20.99
C SER A 138 1.53 33.20 -20.60
N MET A 139 1.74 33.40 -19.29
CA MET A 139 2.65 34.43 -18.78
C MET A 139 4.09 34.19 -19.24
N PHE A 140 4.61 32.97 -19.08
CA PHE A 140 5.98 32.63 -19.51
C PHE A 140 6.15 32.82 -21.02
N LYS A 141 5.14 32.48 -21.83
CA LYS A 141 5.17 32.76 -23.27
C LYS A 141 5.23 34.25 -23.57
N GLU A 142 4.42 35.07 -22.90
CA GLU A 142 4.44 36.53 -23.05
C GLU A 142 5.80 37.13 -22.67
N ILE A 143 6.38 36.66 -21.57
CA ILE A 143 7.73 37.07 -21.14
C ILE A 143 8.75 36.68 -22.20
N THR A 144 8.75 35.43 -22.67
CA THR A 144 9.67 34.95 -23.72
C THR A 144 9.52 35.76 -25.01
N ASP A 145 8.30 36.06 -25.45
CA ASP A 145 8.04 36.86 -26.63
C ASP A 145 8.56 38.30 -26.48
N THR A 146 8.46 38.86 -25.27
CA THR A 146 8.99 40.18 -24.96
C THR A 146 10.52 40.18 -24.91
N VAL A 147 11.13 39.19 -24.26
CA VAL A 147 12.59 38.99 -24.24
C VAL A 147 13.13 38.80 -25.66
N ARG A 148 12.42 38.09 -26.54
CA ARG A 148 12.81 37.93 -27.95
C ARG A 148 12.81 39.25 -28.73
N LYS A 149 11.82 40.12 -28.50
CA LYS A 149 11.77 41.47 -29.09
C LYS A 149 12.91 42.35 -28.57
N GLU A 150 13.19 42.28 -27.28
CA GLU A 150 14.30 43.01 -26.65
C GLU A 150 15.65 42.47 -27.13
N ALA A 151 15.83 41.17 -27.33
CA ALA A 151 17.05 40.57 -27.87
C ALA A 151 17.42 41.13 -29.24
N ALA A 152 16.43 41.30 -30.14
CA ALA A 152 16.64 41.92 -31.44
C ALA A 152 17.09 43.38 -31.33
N THR A 153 16.54 44.12 -30.36
CA THR A 153 16.90 45.52 -30.09
C THR A 153 18.31 45.60 -29.50
N ILE A 154 18.62 44.74 -28.53
CA ILE A 154 19.91 44.67 -27.85
C ILE A 154 21.03 44.35 -28.84
N ALA A 155 20.80 43.40 -29.74
CA ALA A 155 21.76 43.03 -30.79
C ALA A 155 22.08 44.19 -31.75
N ALA A 156 21.14 45.10 -31.96
CA ALA A 156 21.34 46.27 -32.83
C ALA A 156 22.00 47.46 -32.12
N VAL A 157 21.80 47.59 -30.80
CA VAL A 157 22.20 48.78 -30.01
C VAL A 157 23.51 48.57 -29.26
N PHE A 158 23.73 47.42 -28.64
CA PHE A 158 24.84 47.26 -27.70
C PHE A 158 26.07 46.58 -28.33
N PRO A 159 27.29 47.05 -28.03
CA PRO A 159 28.52 46.39 -28.47
C PRO A 159 28.71 44.96 -27.95
N SER A 160 28.19 44.66 -26.75
CA SER A 160 28.23 43.33 -26.13
C SER A 160 26.82 42.82 -25.79
N PRO A 161 26.05 42.30 -26.77
CA PRO A 161 24.67 41.85 -26.58
C PRO A 161 24.51 40.75 -25.53
N LYS A 162 25.51 39.87 -25.40
CA LYS A 162 25.49 38.73 -24.45
C LYS A 162 25.40 39.19 -22.99
N ASP A 163 26.13 40.23 -22.62
CA ASP A 163 26.16 40.75 -21.24
C ASP A 163 24.81 41.38 -20.87
N VAL A 164 24.23 42.15 -21.80
CA VAL A 164 22.91 42.78 -21.60
C VAL A 164 21.81 41.73 -21.52
N MET A 165 21.87 40.68 -22.35
CA MET A 165 20.93 39.56 -22.30
C MET A 165 21.05 38.78 -20.98
N SER A 166 22.27 38.58 -20.46
CA SER A 166 22.47 37.97 -19.14
C SER A 166 21.78 38.79 -18.05
N ILE A 167 21.96 40.12 -18.02
CA ILE A 167 21.32 41.00 -17.04
C ILE A 167 19.79 40.98 -17.17
N LEU A 168 19.26 40.99 -18.40
CA LEU A 168 17.82 40.94 -18.66
C LEU A 168 17.20 39.62 -18.16
N VAL A 169 17.78 38.48 -18.54
CA VAL A 169 17.29 37.15 -18.16
C VAL A 169 17.45 36.92 -16.64
N GLN A 170 18.56 37.36 -16.07
CA GLN A 170 18.78 37.31 -14.62
C GLN A 170 17.69 38.09 -13.88
N ARG A 171 17.38 39.33 -14.30
CA ARG A 171 16.31 40.12 -13.67
C ARG A 171 14.93 39.48 -13.82
N VAL A 172 14.63 38.83 -14.94
CA VAL A 172 13.39 38.06 -15.10
C VAL A 172 13.29 36.94 -14.05
N LEU A 173 14.36 36.19 -13.83
CA LEU A 173 14.39 35.07 -12.89
C LEU A 173 14.54 35.46 -11.42
N GLU A 174 15.13 36.62 -11.12
CA GLU A 174 15.36 37.08 -9.75
C GLU A 174 14.31 38.10 -9.25
N ASP A 175 13.58 38.76 -10.15
CA ASP A 175 12.59 39.79 -9.78
C ASP A 175 11.17 39.42 -10.22
N ARG A 176 10.98 39.07 -11.51
CA ARG A 176 9.62 38.87 -12.04
C ARG A 176 8.99 37.54 -11.63
N VAL A 177 9.71 36.43 -11.87
CA VAL A 177 9.23 35.07 -11.53
C VAL A 177 9.05 34.87 -10.03
N PRO A 178 10.00 35.27 -9.15
CA PRO A 178 9.90 35.01 -7.72
C PRO A 178 8.69 35.69 -7.06
N LYS A 179 8.38 36.94 -7.41
CA LYS A 179 7.20 37.64 -6.85
C LYS A 179 5.88 36.95 -7.17
N LEU A 180 5.79 36.24 -8.29
CA LEU A 180 4.64 35.39 -8.58
C LEU A 180 4.67 34.11 -7.73
N LEU A 181 5.82 33.43 -7.71
CA LEU A 181 5.98 32.17 -6.97
C LEU A 181 5.74 32.35 -5.46
N GLU A 182 6.13 33.48 -4.86
CA GLU A 182 5.85 33.81 -3.45
C GLU A 182 4.35 33.88 -3.16
N LYS A 183 3.56 34.42 -4.10
CA LYS A 183 2.09 34.47 -3.97
C LYS A 183 1.45 33.10 -4.17
N LEU A 184 1.99 32.29 -5.10
CA LEU A 184 1.46 30.97 -5.46
C LEU A 184 1.83 29.86 -4.46
N LEU A 185 3.07 29.84 -4.00
CA LEU A 185 3.67 28.78 -3.20
C LEU A 185 3.88 29.25 -1.76
N GLN A 186 2.80 29.50 -1.04
CA GLN A 186 2.88 29.78 0.38
C GLN A 186 3.29 28.53 1.14
N LYS A 187 4.40 28.60 1.88
CA LYS A 187 4.95 27.46 2.61
C LYS A 187 3.94 26.94 3.65
N PRO A 188 3.49 25.67 3.55
CA PRO A 188 2.50 25.14 4.45
C PRO A 188 3.10 24.83 5.83
N SER A 189 2.27 24.90 6.87
CA SER A 189 2.64 24.43 8.21
C SER A 189 2.44 22.93 8.32
N LEU A 190 3.48 22.19 8.72
CA LEU A 190 3.38 20.76 9.02
C LEU A 190 2.70 20.47 10.36
N VAL A 191 2.70 21.43 11.28
CA VAL A 191 2.07 21.29 12.60
C VAL A 191 0.56 21.45 12.49
N ASN A 192 0.13 22.45 11.72
CA ASN A 192 -1.28 22.74 11.45
C ASN A 192 -1.50 22.71 9.94
N PRO A 193 -1.57 21.50 9.33
CA PRO A 193 -1.77 21.37 7.90
C PRO A 193 -3.14 21.94 7.49
N PRO A 194 -3.25 22.50 6.27
CA PRO A 194 -4.53 22.96 5.74
C PRO A 194 -5.53 21.80 5.71
N PRO A 195 -6.81 22.04 6.02
CA PRO A 195 -7.83 20.99 6.05
C PRO A 195 -8.09 20.42 4.65
N MET A 196 -8.66 19.22 4.57
CA MET A 196 -8.89 18.55 3.28
C MET A 196 -9.95 19.26 2.44
N GLU A 197 -10.89 19.95 3.08
CA GLU A 197 -11.92 20.79 2.45
C GLU A 197 -11.33 21.97 1.69
N GLU A 198 -10.16 22.46 2.12
CA GLU A 198 -9.39 23.53 1.47
C GLU A 198 -8.31 22.98 0.52
N GLY A 199 -8.34 21.68 0.22
CA GLY A 199 -7.41 21.01 -0.70
C GLY A 199 -6.22 20.32 -0.04
N GLY A 200 -6.01 20.50 1.27
CA GLY A 200 -4.97 19.81 2.04
C GLY A 200 -3.53 20.09 1.58
N LEU A 201 -2.56 19.37 2.16
CA LEU A 201 -1.16 19.47 1.74
C LEU A 201 -0.94 19.02 0.29
N VAL A 202 -1.79 18.11 -0.22
CA VAL A 202 -1.69 17.59 -1.58
C VAL A 202 -1.85 18.69 -2.63
N LEU A 203 -2.70 19.70 -2.37
CA LEU A 203 -2.88 20.82 -3.30
C LEU A 203 -1.58 21.62 -3.45
N TYR A 204 -0.95 21.98 -2.34
CA TYR A 204 0.35 22.66 -2.34
C TYR A 204 1.41 21.87 -3.13
N LEU A 205 1.51 20.55 -2.93
CA LEU A 205 2.48 19.71 -3.63
C LEU A 205 2.21 19.62 -5.14
N ARG A 206 0.93 19.59 -5.55
CA ARG A 206 0.54 19.66 -6.96
C ARG A 206 0.88 21.01 -7.59
N LEU A 207 0.63 22.11 -6.88
CA LEU A 207 0.98 23.45 -7.35
C LEU A 207 2.49 23.63 -7.45
N LEU A 208 3.25 23.12 -6.48
CA LEU A 208 4.72 23.11 -6.50
C LEU A 208 5.26 22.37 -7.74
N ALA A 209 4.71 21.19 -8.03
CA ALA A 209 5.11 20.40 -9.20
C ALA A 209 4.84 21.15 -10.51
N VAL A 210 3.63 21.71 -10.66
CA VAL A 210 3.25 22.50 -11.84
C VAL A 210 4.15 23.74 -11.99
N ALA A 211 4.37 24.49 -10.91
CA ALA A 211 5.20 25.69 -10.93
C ALA A 211 6.64 25.36 -11.33
N TYR A 212 7.22 24.29 -10.78
CA TYR A 212 8.56 23.85 -11.11
C TYR A 212 8.68 23.38 -12.57
N GLU A 213 7.77 22.52 -13.04
CA GLU A 213 7.75 22.03 -14.43
C GLU A 213 7.64 23.18 -15.43
N LYS A 214 6.73 24.14 -15.20
CA LYS A 214 6.54 25.29 -16.09
C LYS A 214 7.71 26.26 -16.05
N THR A 215 8.35 26.45 -14.89
CA THR A 215 9.55 27.29 -14.81
C THR A 215 10.75 26.62 -15.50
N GLN A 216 10.84 25.28 -15.47
CA GLN A 216 11.86 24.52 -16.21
C GLN A 216 11.66 24.59 -17.74
N GLU A 217 10.42 24.48 -18.22
CA GLU A 217 10.09 24.74 -19.63
C GLU A 217 10.49 26.17 -20.04
N PHE A 218 10.12 27.15 -19.22
CA PHE A 218 10.46 28.56 -19.44
C PHE A 218 11.97 28.81 -19.46
N SER A 219 12.74 28.17 -18.58
CA SER A 219 14.21 28.23 -18.56
C SER A 219 14.84 27.71 -19.87
N LYS A 220 14.27 26.65 -20.46
CA LYS A 220 14.70 26.14 -21.77
C LYS A 220 14.38 27.13 -22.89
N ASP A 221 13.20 27.73 -22.85
CA ASP A 221 12.77 28.75 -23.82
C ASP A 221 13.68 29.98 -23.77
N LEU A 222 14.00 30.49 -22.57
CA LEU A 222 14.90 31.63 -22.40
C LEU A 222 16.31 31.34 -22.93
N ARG A 223 16.83 30.13 -22.70
CA ARG A 223 18.11 29.70 -23.28
C ARG A 223 18.09 29.69 -24.80
N SER A 224 16.97 29.30 -25.41
CA SER A 224 16.82 29.33 -26.87
C SER A 224 16.82 30.75 -27.47
N VAL A 225 16.38 31.75 -26.71
CA VAL A 225 16.39 33.17 -27.12
C VAL A 225 17.80 33.78 -27.02
N GLY A 226 18.62 33.28 -26.10
CA GLY A 226 20.02 33.68 -25.90
C GLY A 226 20.21 34.44 -24.59
N CYS A 227 20.87 33.80 -23.62
CA CYS A 227 21.03 34.30 -22.24
C CYS A 227 22.49 34.59 -21.86
N GLY A 228 23.40 34.69 -22.84
CA GLY A 228 24.83 34.86 -22.56
C GLY A 228 25.42 33.64 -21.85
N ASP A 229 26.28 33.88 -20.85
CA ASP A 229 26.93 32.85 -20.02
C ASP A 229 26.17 32.60 -18.69
N LEU A 230 24.91 33.05 -18.59
CA LEU A 230 24.11 32.90 -17.39
C LEU A 230 23.70 31.44 -17.14
N ASP A 231 23.88 30.95 -15.91
CA ASP A 231 23.36 29.66 -15.47
C ASP A 231 21.86 29.74 -15.13
N VAL A 232 21.04 29.74 -16.18
CA VAL A 232 19.57 29.78 -16.08
C VAL A 232 19.02 28.56 -15.32
N GLU A 233 19.68 27.40 -15.42
CA GLU A 233 19.27 26.19 -14.70
C GLU A 233 19.53 26.33 -13.21
N GLY A 234 20.74 26.77 -12.83
CA GLY A 234 21.09 27.01 -11.43
C GLY A 234 20.20 28.08 -10.78
N LEU A 235 19.89 29.16 -11.49
CA LEU A 235 18.93 30.16 -11.01
C LEU A 235 17.53 29.56 -10.83
N THR A 236 17.05 28.78 -11.81
CA THR A 236 15.75 28.12 -11.71
C THR A 236 15.71 27.17 -10.51
N GLU A 237 16.76 26.37 -10.29
CA GLU A 237 16.84 25.49 -9.13
C GLU A 237 16.81 26.27 -7.81
N SER A 238 17.53 27.39 -7.74
CA SER A 238 17.61 28.20 -6.52
C SER A 238 16.25 28.73 -6.04
N LEU A 239 15.32 29.01 -6.97
CA LEU A 239 13.96 29.46 -6.65
C LEU A 239 13.14 28.42 -5.88
N PHE A 240 13.45 27.14 -6.06
CA PHE A 240 12.67 26.04 -5.48
C PHE A 240 13.37 25.33 -4.32
N LEU A 241 14.65 25.63 -4.03
CA LEU A 241 15.39 25.04 -2.90
C LEU A 241 14.61 25.10 -1.58
N PRO A 242 14.04 26.25 -1.16
CA PRO A 242 13.31 26.33 0.13
C PRO A 242 12.09 25.40 0.22
N HIS A 243 11.52 25.04 -0.92
CA HIS A 243 10.38 24.14 -1.04
C HIS A 243 10.82 22.67 -1.18
N LYS A 244 11.93 22.42 -1.85
CA LYS A 244 12.54 21.07 -2.00
C LYS A 244 13.08 20.55 -0.68
N ASP A 245 13.62 21.42 0.18
CA ASP A 245 14.19 21.04 1.47
C ASP A 245 13.17 20.39 2.43
N ILE A 246 11.89 20.73 2.30
CA ILE A 246 10.80 20.20 3.14
C ILE A 246 9.88 19.23 2.38
N TYR A 247 10.22 18.94 1.12
CA TYR A 247 9.31 18.28 0.19
C TYR A 247 8.91 16.89 0.68
N VAL A 248 9.88 16.10 1.14
CA VAL A 248 9.65 14.70 1.55
C VAL A 248 8.75 14.64 2.79
N GLU A 249 8.95 15.54 3.75
CA GLU A 249 8.12 15.65 4.95
C GLU A 249 6.69 16.09 4.60
N CYS A 250 6.54 17.07 3.70
CA CYS A 250 5.24 17.50 3.20
C CYS A 250 4.50 16.37 2.46
N GLU A 251 5.20 15.62 1.60
CA GLU A 251 4.65 14.50 0.83
C GLU A 251 4.18 13.38 1.78
N GLN A 252 5.00 13.01 2.75
CA GLN A 252 4.62 12.02 3.77
C GLN A 252 3.41 12.48 4.59
N ALA A 253 3.38 13.75 5.03
CA ALA A 253 2.26 14.30 5.79
C ALA A 253 0.97 14.35 4.95
N SER A 254 1.07 14.70 3.67
CA SER A 254 -0.02 14.68 2.70
C SER A 254 -0.62 13.29 2.53
N LEU A 255 0.21 12.26 2.34
CA LEU A 255 -0.27 10.87 2.21
C LEU A 255 -0.98 10.40 3.49
N LYS A 256 -0.49 10.77 4.67
CA LYS A 256 -1.16 10.47 5.95
C LYS A 256 -2.51 11.19 6.07
N GLN A 257 -2.59 12.44 5.60
CA GLN A 257 -3.83 13.22 5.60
C GLN A 257 -4.89 12.60 4.67
N LEU A 258 -4.50 12.22 3.46
CA LEU A 258 -5.36 11.52 2.50
C LEU A 258 -5.89 10.21 3.06
N TYR A 259 -5.01 9.40 3.67
CA TYR A 259 -5.41 8.15 4.31
C TYR A 259 -6.42 8.40 5.45
N LYS A 260 -6.15 9.37 6.34
CA LYS A 260 -7.07 9.69 7.43
C LYS A 260 -8.45 10.10 6.92
N ALA A 261 -8.50 11.01 5.94
CA ALA A 261 -9.74 11.47 5.35
C ALA A 261 -10.53 10.32 4.71
N LYS A 262 -9.85 9.43 3.98
CA LYS A 262 -10.51 8.25 3.38
C LYS A 262 -11.02 7.27 4.42
N MET A 263 -10.27 7.05 5.51
CA MET A 263 -10.74 6.21 6.60
C MET A 263 -11.94 6.82 7.33
N ASP A 264 -12.03 8.14 7.44
CA ASP A 264 -13.18 8.85 8.01
C ASP A 264 -14.40 8.77 7.08
N GLU A 265 -14.23 8.97 5.78
CA GLU A 265 -15.26 8.77 4.74
C GLU A 265 -15.86 7.36 4.85
N LEU A 266 -15.02 6.32 4.84
CA LEU A 266 -15.48 4.94 4.99
C LEU A 266 -16.23 4.72 6.31
N ARG A 267 -15.80 5.32 7.43
CA ARG A 267 -16.53 5.22 8.71
C ARG A 267 -17.92 5.84 8.62
N THR A 268 -18.05 7.00 7.96
CA THR A 268 -19.34 7.67 7.78
C THR A 268 -20.30 6.90 6.87
N GLU A 269 -19.80 6.35 5.75
CA GLU A 269 -20.60 5.51 4.84
C GLU A 269 -21.20 4.30 5.57
N ASN A 270 -20.42 3.68 6.46
CA ASN A 270 -20.86 2.53 7.25
C ASN A 270 -21.93 2.86 8.29
N GLN A 271 -21.86 4.05 8.90
CA GLN A 271 -22.88 4.49 9.88
C GLN A 271 -24.23 4.71 9.18
N LEU A 272 -24.22 5.38 8.01
CA LEU A 272 -25.42 5.63 7.22
C LEU A 272 -26.06 4.34 6.69
N SER A 273 -25.25 3.35 6.29
CA SER A 273 -25.79 2.05 5.87
C SER A 273 -26.46 1.29 7.02
N SER A 274 -25.97 1.43 8.24
CA SER A 274 -26.55 0.79 9.45
C SER A 274 -27.90 1.41 9.84
N GLU A 275 -28.05 2.73 9.73
CA GLU A 275 -29.30 3.43 10.08
C GLU A 275 -30.43 3.22 9.06
N SER A 276 -30.10 3.11 7.77
CA SER A 276 -31.10 2.90 6.71
C SER A 276 -31.82 1.55 6.76
N SER A 277 -31.24 0.55 7.45
CA SER A 277 -31.83 -0.78 7.60
C SER A 277 -32.80 -0.90 8.78
N GLY A 278 -33.03 0.18 9.54
CA GLY A 278 -33.82 0.21 10.78
C GLY A 278 -35.33 0.44 10.63
N THR A 279 -35.88 0.68 9.43
CA THR A 279 -37.24 1.26 9.29
C THR A 279 -38.28 0.43 8.54
N ILE A 280 -38.06 -0.86 8.25
CA ILE A 280 -39.08 -1.68 7.56
C ILE A 280 -39.30 -3.03 8.25
N GLY A 281 -40.48 -3.17 8.87
CA GLY A 281 -41.25 -4.42 8.84
C GLY A 281 -40.85 -5.56 9.77
N ARG A 282 -41.64 -5.74 10.83
CA ARG A 282 -41.74 -6.95 11.66
C ARG A 282 -42.09 -8.19 10.80
N SER A 283 -41.09 -8.92 10.32
CA SER A 283 -41.21 -10.33 9.97
C SER A 283 -39.87 -11.03 10.18
N LYS A 284 -39.82 -11.89 11.19
CA LYS A 284 -38.63 -12.63 11.63
C LYS A 284 -38.34 -13.77 10.66
N GLY A 285 -37.23 -13.67 9.94
CA GLY A 285 -36.64 -14.77 9.17
C GLY A 285 -35.49 -14.26 8.30
N ALA A 286 -34.25 -14.49 8.75
CA ALA A 286 -33.03 -14.51 7.92
C ALA A 286 -32.57 -13.21 7.21
N SER A 287 -32.59 -12.06 7.91
CA SER A 287 -31.87 -10.85 7.46
C SER A 287 -31.07 -10.23 8.62
N MET A 288 -30.01 -10.92 9.08
CA MET A 288 -28.99 -10.36 9.98
C MET A 288 -27.58 -10.56 9.42
N ALA A 289 -27.41 -10.35 8.12
CA ALA A 289 -26.11 -10.46 7.46
C ALA A 289 -25.89 -9.23 6.57
N LEU A 290 -25.09 -8.28 7.07
CA LEU A 290 -24.26 -7.29 6.36
C LEU A 290 -24.08 -6.05 7.25
N SER A 291 -23.22 -6.13 8.25
CA SER A 291 -22.76 -4.93 8.97
C SER A 291 -21.38 -5.15 9.55
N ASN A 292 -20.38 -5.30 8.69
CA ASN A 292 -19.01 -4.91 9.00
C ASN A 292 -18.28 -4.62 7.68
N PRO A 293 -17.54 -3.49 7.57
CA PRO A 293 -16.90 -3.12 6.32
C PRO A 293 -15.83 -4.13 5.95
N GLU A 294 -16.14 -4.89 4.91
CA GLU A 294 -15.24 -5.80 4.23
C GLU A 294 -14.10 -5.01 3.55
N ILE A 295 -12.97 -5.67 3.36
CA ILE A 295 -11.82 -5.10 2.67
C ILE A 295 -12.22 -4.79 1.22
N SER A 296 -12.13 -3.51 0.85
CA SER A 296 -12.38 -3.07 -0.53
C SER A 296 -11.07 -2.93 -1.30
N VAL A 297 -10.99 -3.63 -2.43
CA VAL A 297 -9.85 -3.55 -3.35
C VAL A 297 -9.74 -2.17 -4.01
N ALA A 298 -10.87 -1.47 -4.18
CA ALA A 298 -10.90 -0.12 -4.73
C ALA A 298 -10.17 0.89 -3.83
N VAL A 299 -10.30 0.75 -2.50
CA VAL A 299 -9.62 1.61 -1.53
C VAL A 299 -8.10 1.45 -1.62
N VAL A 300 -7.61 0.21 -1.72
CA VAL A 300 -6.16 -0.04 -1.89
C VAL A 300 -5.67 0.46 -3.25
N THR A 301 -6.48 0.36 -4.30
CA THR A 301 -6.16 0.93 -5.62
C THR A 301 -6.03 2.46 -5.53
N GLU A 302 -6.88 3.11 -4.74
CA GLU A 302 -6.79 4.56 -4.50
C GLU A 302 -5.51 4.94 -3.74
N PHE A 303 -5.11 4.15 -2.73
CA PHE A 303 -3.84 4.35 -2.02
C PHE A 303 -2.65 4.26 -2.95
N VAL A 304 -2.64 3.25 -3.83
CA VAL A 304 -1.60 3.10 -4.87
C VAL A 304 -1.60 4.30 -5.81
N ARG A 305 -2.76 4.79 -6.24
CA ARG A 305 -2.87 5.96 -7.12
C ARG A 305 -2.27 7.22 -6.49
N TRP A 306 -2.51 7.46 -5.19
CA TRP A 306 -1.85 8.57 -4.49
C TRP A 306 -0.33 8.42 -4.46
N ASN A 307 0.14 7.19 -4.30
CA ASN A 307 1.56 6.86 -4.26
C ASN A 307 2.23 6.98 -5.65
N GLU A 308 1.52 6.62 -6.73
CA GLU A 308 1.95 6.87 -8.12
C GLU A 308 2.11 8.36 -8.39
N GLU A 309 1.16 9.17 -7.92
CA GLU A 309 1.20 10.62 -8.03
C GLU A 309 2.41 11.22 -7.29
N ALA A 310 2.64 10.76 -6.05
CA ALA A 310 3.79 11.16 -5.23
C ALA A 310 5.13 10.70 -5.84
N THR A 311 5.19 9.49 -6.40
CA THR A 311 6.39 8.96 -7.08
C THR A 311 6.72 9.76 -8.34
N SER A 312 5.69 10.20 -9.07
CA SER A 312 5.86 11.08 -10.23
C SER A 312 6.46 12.43 -9.81
N ARG A 313 6.00 13.01 -8.69
CA ARG A 313 6.59 14.23 -8.12
C ARG A 313 8.02 14.03 -7.62
N CYS A 314 8.31 12.90 -6.96
CA CYS A 314 9.68 12.56 -6.54
C CYS A 314 10.64 12.55 -7.74
N SER A 315 10.20 11.95 -8.85
CA SER A 315 10.97 11.87 -10.11
C SER A 315 11.17 13.25 -10.76
N LEU A 316 10.23 14.17 -10.55
CA LEU A 316 10.34 15.55 -11.05
C LEU A 316 11.38 16.35 -10.26
N PHE A 317 11.40 16.24 -8.93
CA PHE A 317 12.28 17.07 -8.09
C PHE A 317 13.69 16.51 -7.88
N SER A 318 13.88 15.19 -8.04
CA SER A 318 15.15 14.51 -7.79
C SER A 318 15.84 14.08 -9.09
N LEU A 319 16.91 14.79 -9.44
CA LEU A 319 17.72 14.46 -10.62
C LEU A 319 18.77 13.37 -10.36
N GLN A 320 19.16 13.16 -9.10
CA GLN A 320 20.15 12.14 -8.72
C GLN A 320 19.46 10.81 -8.34
N PRO A 321 19.95 9.67 -8.85
CA PRO A 321 19.35 8.36 -8.53
C PRO A 321 19.29 8.05 -7.03
N ALA A 322 20.30 8.47 -6.25
CA ALA A 322 20.35 8.23 -4.81
C ALA A 322 19.25 8.98 -4.04
N THR A 323 19.05 10.27 -4.33
CA THR A 323 18.02 11.08 -3.66
C THR A 323 16.62 10.71 -4.13
N LEU A 324 16.47 10.34 -5.40
CA LEU A 324 15.23 9.81 -5.94
C LEU A 324 14.83 8.50 -5.25
N ALA A 325 15.75 7.53 -5.14
CA ALA A 325 15.48 6.26 -4.48
C ALA A 325 15.14 6.47 -2.99
N ALA A 326 15.81 7.37 -2.29
CA ALA A 326 15.49 7.72 -0.91
C ALA A 326 14.08 8.31 -0.75
N SER A 327 13.70 9.25 -1.62
CA SER A 327 12.37 9.88 -1.59
C SER A 327 11.25 8.88 -1.90
N VAL A 328 11.46 8.07 -2.96
CA VAL A 328 10.53 7.01 -3.36
C VAL A 328 10.35 5.97 -2.25
N LYS A 329 11.42 5.60 -1.55
CA LYS A 329 11.34 4.71 -0.39
C LYS A 329 10.42 5.26 0.69
N VAL A 330 10.58 6.53 1.08
CA VAL A 330 9.72 7.15 2.12
C VAL A 330 8.25 7.14 1.71
N VAL A 331 7.96 7.48 0.45
CA VAL A 331 6.60 7.45 -0.12
C VAL A 331 6.03 6.03 -0.13
N PHE A 332 6.84 5.04 -0.52
CA PHE A 332 6.44 3.63 -0.55
C PHE A 332 6.20 3.06 0.86
N THR A 333 7.06 3.35 1.84
CA THR A 333 6.87 2.97 3.24
C THR A 333 5.52 3.49 3.78
N CYS A 334 5.11 4.70 3.39
CA CYS A 334 3.79 5.22 3.77
C CYS A 334 2.65 4.38 3.17
N LEU A 335 2.75 3.97 1.91
CA LEU A 335 1.77 3.06 1.29
C LEU A 335 1.75 1.70 1.99
N LEU A 336 2.91 1.13 2.30
CA LEU A 336 3.03 -0.15 3.00
C LEU A 336 2.32 -0.11 4.36
N ASP A 337 2.55 0.95 5.14
CA ASP A 337 1.91 1.15 6.44
C ASP A 337 0.38 1.28 6.30
N GLN A 338 -0.09 2.12 5.37
CA GLN A 338 -1.51 2.34 5.12
C GLN A 338 -2.25 1.08 4.66
N VAL A 339 -1.68 0.36 3.68
CA VAL A 339 -2.24 -0.89 3.17
C VAL A 339 -2.24 -1.94 4.29
N SER A 340 -1.13 -2.09 5.02
CA SER A 340 -1.02 -3.03 6.14
C SER A 340 -2.08 -2.76 7.20
N GLN A 341 -2.24 -1.51 7.64
CA GLN A 341 -3.24 -1.13 8.64
C GLN A 341 -4.67 -1.41 8.15
N TYR A 342 -4.98 -1.02 6.91
CA TYR A 342 -6.31 -1.19 6.34
C TYR A 342 -6.71 -2.68 6.24
N ILE A 343 -5.86 -3.51 5.63
CA ILE A 343 -6.17 -4.94 5.43
C ILE A 343 -6.12 -5.71 6.75
N THR A 344 -5.19 -5.39 7.66
CA THR A 344 -5.13 -6.04 8.99
C THR A 344 -6.43 -5.75 9.75
N GLY A 345 -6.81 -4.47 9.86
CA GLY A 345 -8.03 -4.09 10.55
C GLY A 345 -9.30 -4.67 9.90
N GLY A 346 -9.33 -4.82 8.58
CA GLY A 346 -10.41 -5.50 7.87
C GLY A 346 -10.52 -6.99 8.20
N LEU A 347 -9.39 -7.71 8.24
CA LEU A 347 -9.34 -9.11 8.63
C LEU A 347 -9.72 -9.32 10.11
N GLU A 348 -9.28 -8.42 10.99
CA GLU A 348 -9.63 -8.47 12.42
C GLU A 348 -11.14 -8.31 12.63
N ARG A 349 -11.78 -7.32 11.98
CA ARG A 349 -13.24 -7.15 12.04
C ARG A 349 -13.99 -8.37 11.51
N ALA A 350 -13.51 -8.99 10.43
CA ALA A 350 -14.11 -10.21 9.90
C ALA A 350 -13.96 -11.39 10.89
N ARG A 351 -12.82 -11.48 11.57
CA ARG A 351 -12.56 -12.49 12.61
C ARG A 351 -13.39 -12.26 13.87
N ASP A 352 -13.71 -11.02 14.21
CA ASP A 352 -14.59 -10.73 15.35
C ASP A 352 -15.99 -11.33 15.14
N GLY A 353 -16.49 -11.35 13.89
CA GLY A 353 -17.74 -12.06 13.55
C GLY A 353 -17.67 -13.58 13.82
N LEU A 354 -16.55 -14.24 13.50
CA LEU A 354 -16.33 -15.64 13.86
C LEU A 354 -16.32 -15.85 15.37
N THR A 355 -15.75 -14.90 16.11
CA THR A 355 -15.65 -14.94 17.57
C THR A 355 -17.02 -14.77 18.22
N GLU A 356 -17.83 -13.84 17.72
CA GLU A 356 -19.22 -13.65 18.15
C GLU A 356 -20.07 -14.91 17.86
N ALA A 357 -19.92 -15.49 16.68
CA ALA A 357 -20.59 -16.74 16.32
C ALA A 357 -20.14 -17.93 17.19
N ALA A 358 -18.88 -17.95 17.65
CA ALA A 358 -18.41 -18.92 18.64
C ALA A 358 -19.06 -18.72 20.02
N ALA A 359 -19.12 -17.49 20.51
CA ALA A 359 -19.74 -17.17 21.80
C ALA A 359 -21.24 -17.52 21.83
N LEU A 360 -21.96 -17.30 20.72
CA LEU A 360 -23.36 -17.72 20.58
C LEU A 360 -23.50 -19.24 20.77
N ARG A 361 -22.62 -20.04 20.15
CA ARG A 361 -22.63 -21.51 20.29
C ARG A 361 -22.34 -21.96 21.73
N GLU A 362 -21.33 -21.38 22.39
CA GLU A 362 -20.94 -21.76 23.76
C GLU A 362 -22.04 -21.47 24.79
N LYS A 363 -22.74 -20.33 24.65
CA LYS A 363 -23.87 -19.97 25.52
C LYS A 363 -24.99 -21.01 25.48
N HIS A 364 -25.14 -21.75 24.39
CA HIS A 364 -26.13 -22.81 24.26
C HIS A 364 -25.69 -24.14 24.89
N LEU A 365 -24.38 -24.44 24.88
CA LEU A 365 -23.82 -25.66 25.50
C LEU A 365 -23.89 -25.64 27.03
N LEU A 366 -23.71 -24.47 27.67
CA LEU A 366 -23.76 -24.32 29.13
C LEU A 366 -25.19 -24.30 29.71
N GLY A 367 -26.20 -24.07 28.87
CA GLY A 367 -27.59 -23.90 29.29
C GLY A 367 -28.37 -25.20 29.53
N THR A 368 -27.79 -26.38 29.31
CA THR A 368 -28.53 -27.65 29.27
C THR A 368 -28.68 -28.34 30.63
N SER A 369 -29.51 -27.77 31.50
CA SER A 369 -30.29 -28.52 32.51
C SER A 369 -31.78 -28.41 32.15
N VAL A 370 -32.15 -28.84 30.95
CA VAL A 370 -33.36 -28.35 30.30
C VAL A 370 -34.50 -29.37 30.28
N SER A 371 -35.59 -28.98 30.93
CA SER A 371 -36.90 -29.64 30.91
C SER A 371 -37.53 -29.66 29.50
N ARG A 372 -38.41 -30.63 29.22
CA ARG A 372 -38.98 -30.96 27.88
C ARG A 372 -39.61 -29.77 27.12
N ARG A 373 -40.03 -28.69 27.81
CA ARG A 373 -40.64 -27.49 27.19
C ARG A 373 -39.65 -26.52 26.53
N VAL A 374 -38.36 -26.60 26.85
CA VAL A 374 -37.34 -25.66 26.33
C VAL A 374 -36.44 -26.32 25.27
N ALA A 375 -36.61 -27.62 25.00
CA ALA A 375 -35.86 -28.36 23.98
C ALA A 375 -36.07 -27.82 22.55
N ALA A 376 -37.30 -27.46 22.17
CA ALA A 376 -37.58 -26.88 20.85
C ALA A 376 -36.96 -25.49 20.68
N ALA A 377 -36.97 -24.67 21.74
CA ALA A 377 -36.32 -23.37 21.75
C ALA A 377 -34.79 -23.50 21.69
N ALA A 378 -34.21 -24.49 22.38
CA ALA A 378 -32.79 -24.80 22.33
C ALA A 378 -32.35 -25.28 20.94
N ALA A 379 -33.15 -26.13 20.29
CA ALA A 379 -32.88 -26.59 18.92
C ALA A 379 -32.92 -25.42 17.91
N SER A 380 -33.92 -24.54 17.99
CA SER A 380 -33.99 -23.34 17.13
C SER A 380 -32.82 -22.39 17.38
N ALA A 381 -32.38 -22.23 18.64
CA ALA A 381 -31.25 -21.38 18.97
C ALA A 381 -29.91 -21.96 18.46
N ALA A 382 -29.72 -23.28 18.54
CA ALA A 382 -28.56 -23.95 17.97
C ALA A 382 -28.48 -23.78 16.45
N GLU A 383 -29.62 -23.87 15.75
CA GLU A 383 -29.68 -23.65 14.30
C GLU A 383 -29.35 -22.20 13.91
N ASN A 384 -29.82 -21.21 14.69
CA ASN A 384 -29.45 -19.82 14.49
C ASN A 384 -27.94 -19.58 14.71
N ALA A 385 -27.35 -20.24 15.71
CA ALA A 385 -25.92 -20.15 15.98
C ALA A 385 -25.08 -20.80 14.86
N ALA A 386 -25.56 -21.91 14.29
CA ALA A 386 -24.95 -22.53 13.11
C ALA A 386 -25.00 -21.60 11.89
N ALA A 387 -26.15 -20.99 11.60
CA ALA A 387 -26.32 -20.03 10.52
C ALA A 387 -25.41 -18.79 10.68
N ALA A 388 -25.27 -18.28 11.91
CA ALA A 388 -24.33 -17.19 12.21
C ALA A 388 -22.87 -17.59 11.97
N GLY A 389 -22.49 -18.83 12.33
CA GLY A 389 -21.17 -19.40 12.07
C GLY A 389 -20.86 -19.48 10.57
N GLU A 390 -21.82 -19.97 9.77
CA GLU A 390 -21.67 -20.03 8.32
C GLU A 390 -21.57 -18.66 7.65
N SER A 391 -22.40 -17.70 8.08
CA SER A 391 -22.34 -16.34 7.57
C SER A 391 -20.97 -15.71 7.86
N SER A 392 -20.49 -15.87 9.09
CA SER A 392 -19.19 -15.35 9.53
C SER A 392 -18.03 -16.04 8.79
N PHE A 393 -18.13 -17.34 8.55
CA PHE A 393 -17.18 -18.09 7.72
C PHE A 393 -17.10 -17.52 6.30
N ARG A 394 -18.26 -17.29 5.65
CA ARG A 394 -18.31 -16.73 4.29
C ARG A 394 -17.70 -15.33 4.24
N SER A 395 -18.08 -14.45 5.17
CA SER A 395 -17.52 -13.10 5.24
C SER A 395 -16.00 -13.11 5.48
N PHE A 396 -15.50 -14.03 6.31
CA PHE A 396 -14.06 -14.17 6.52
C PHE A 396 -13.32 -14.66 5.27
N MET A 397 -13.87 -15.66 4.55
CA MET A 397 -13.28 -16.14 3.29
C MET A 397 -13.21 -15.03 2.24
N LEU A 398 -14.25 -14.20 2.13
CA LEU A 398 -14.27 -13.05 1.25
C LEU A 398 -13.22 -12.00 1.66
N ALA A 399 -13.08 -11.72 2.96
CA ALA A 399 -12.04 -10.81 3.46
C ALA A 399 -10.63 -11.31 3.12
N VAL A 400 -10.35 -12.61 3.26
CA VAL A 400 -9.06 -13.22 2.87
C VAL A 400 -8.80 -13.07 1.37
N GLN A 401 -9.80 -13.33 0.53
CA GLN A 401 -9.70 -13.17 -0.93
C GLN A 401 -9.37 -11.71 -1.32
N ARG A 402 -10.07 -10.75 -0.70
CA ARG A 402 -9.86 -9.32 -0.93
C ARG A 402 -8.49 -8.86 -0.42
N CYS A 403 -8.04 -9.37 0.72
CA CYS A 403 -6.69 -9.14 1.22
C CYS A 403 -5.63 -9.63 0.22
N GLY A 404 -5.78 -10.85 -0.32
CA GLY A 404 -4.86 -11.39 -1.33
C GLY A 404 -4.82 -10.53 -2.61
N SER A 405 -5.98 -10.06 -3.07
CA SER A 405 -6.09 -9.15 -4.23
C SER A 405 -5.39 -7.81 -3.97
N SER A 406 -5.57 -7.24 -2.79
CA SER A 406 -4.91 -5.99 -2.38
C SER A 406 -3.38 -6.11 -2.34
N VAL A 407 -2.86 -7.23 -1.81
CA VAL A 407 -1.41 -7.51 -1.81
C VAL A 407 -0.89 -7.67 -3.24
N ALA A 408 -1.65 -8.33 -4.12
CA ALA A 408 -1.25 -8.49 -5.52
C ALA A 408 -1.14 -7.15 -6.26
N ILE A 409 -2.06 -6.20 -6.03
CA ILE A 409 -2.00 -4.85 -6.59
C ILE A 409 -0.75 -4.11 -6.11
N LEU A 410 -0.45 -4.18 -4.81
CA LEU A 410 0.74 -3.58 -4.22
C LEU A 410 2.03 -4.16 -4.84
N GLN A 411 2.11 -5.48 -4.97
CA GLN A 411 3.25 -6.15 -5.62
C GLN A 411 3.38 -5.73 -7.09
N GLN A 412 2.27 -5.63 -7.82
CA GLN A 412 2.27 -5.21 -9.22
C GLN A 412 2.80 -3.78 -9.37
N TYR A 413 2.38 -2.86 -8.49
CA TYR A 413 2.88 -1.49 -8.45
C TYR A 413 4.39 -1.45 -8.16
N PHE A 414 4.86 -2.21 -7.16
CA PHE A 414 6.29 -2.29 -6.83
C PHE A 414 7.13 -2.78 -8.02
N VAL A 415 6.69 -3.84 -8.71
CA VAL A 415 7.40 -4.41 -9.86
C VAL A 415 7.38 -3.47 -11.07
N ASN A 416 6.23 -2.87 -11.39
CA ASN A 416 6.07 -2.09 -12.61
C ASN A 416 6.69 -0.69 -12.52
N SER A 417 6.52 -0.04 -11.37
CA SER A 417 6.79 1.40 -11.23
C SER A 417 8.03 1.64 -10.37
N LEU A 418 8.09 1.03 -9.18
CA LEU A 418 9.14 1.36 -8.20
C LEU A 418 10.47 0.67 -8.48
N SER A 419 10.43 -0.56 -9.00
CA SER A 419 11.64 -1.37 -9.18
C SER A 419 12.69 -0.66 -10.04
N ARG A 420 12.27 0.02 -11.13
CA ARG A 420 13.17 0.75 -12.02
C ARG A 420 13.83 1.97 -11.36
N LEU A 421 13.16 2.59 -10.39
CA LEU A 421 13.67 3.75 -9.67
C LEU A 421 14.63 3.35 -8.54
N LEU A 422 14.52 2.13 -8.03
CA LEU A 422 15.33 1.63 -6.92
C LEU A 422 16.57 0.85 -7.37
N LEU A 423 16.53 0.17 -8.52
CA LEU A 423 17.65 -0.63 -9.03
C LEU A 423 18.99 0.12 -9.22
N PRO A 424 19.02 1.42 -9.57
CA PRO A 424 20.27 2.17 -9.68
C PRO A 424 21.05 2.36 -8.37
N VAL A 425 20.44 2.04 -7.22
CA VAL A 425 21.05 2.19 -5.90
C VAL A 425 21.22 0.82 -5.26
N ASP A 426 22.46 0.47 -4.93
CA ASP A 426 22.81 -0.84 -4.39
C ASP A 426 22.01 -1.16 -3.11
N GLY A 427 21.41 -2.36 -3.10
CA GLY A 427 20.58 -2.84 -1.98
C GLY A 427 19.23 -2.14 -1.82
N ALA A 428 18.92 -1.07 -2.57
CA ALA A 428 17.71 -0.30 -2.36
C ALA A 428 16.43 -1.08 -2.71
N HIS A 429 16.45 -1.79 -3.84
CA HIS A 429 15.36 -2.67 -4.27
C HIS A 429 15.10 -3.80 -3.28
N ALA A 430 16.16 -4.52 -2.88
CA ALA A 430 16.08 -5.63 -1.94
C ALA A 430 15.50 -5.21 -0.59
N ALA A 431 15.99 -4.09 -0.03
CA ALA A 431 15.49 -3.55 1.23
C ALA A 431 13.99 -3.20 1.16
N SER A 432 13.53 -2.54 0.07
CA SER A 432 12.11 -2.22 -0.09
C SER A 432 11.23 -3.45 -0.32
N SER A 433 11.76 -4.49 -0.97
CA SER A 433 11.07 -5.77 -1.13
C SER A 433 10.90 -6.49 0.21
N GLU A 434 11.93 -6.48 1.06
CA GLU A 434 11.89 -7.06 2.40
C GLU A 434 10.94 -6.27 3.32
N GLU A 435 10.95 -4.94 3.23
CA GLU A 435 10.04 -4.08 3.97
C GLU A 435 8.57 -4.32 3.57
N MET A 436 8.29 -4.53 2.27
CA MET A 436 6.96 -4.92 1.80
C MET A 436 6.51 -6.26 2.39
N ALA A 437 7.38 -7.27 2.39
CA ALA A 437 7.07 -8.57 3.00
C ALA A 437 6.80 -8.42 4.52
N THR A 438 7.62 -7.64 5.21
CA THR A 438 7.48 -7.38 6.65
C THR A 438 6.17 -6.66 6.96
N ALA A 439 5.80 -5.64 6.18
CA ALA A 439 4.56 -4.90 6.36
C ALA A 439 3.32 -5.79 6.19
N MET A 440 3.36 -6.77 5.28
CA MET A 440 2.24 -7.69 5.02
C MET A 440 2.15 -8.84 6.03
N SER A 441 3.25 -9.17 6.73
CA SER A 441 3.30 -10.25 7.73
C SER A 441 2.25 -10.13 8.85
N ARG A 442 1.85 -8.92 9.23
CA ARG A 442 0.80 -8.70 10.25
C ARG A 442 -0.56 -9.19 9.75
N ALA A 443 -0.93 -8.81 8.52
CA ALA A 443 -2.18 -9.23 7.90
C ALA A 443 -2.20 -10.74 7.67
N GLU A 444 -1.08 -11.30 7.23
CA GLU A 444 -0.86 -12.73 7.12
C GLU A 444 -1.18 -13.43 8.45
N ASN A 445 -0.57 -13.02 9.55
CA ASN A 445 -0.78 -13.63 10.87
C ASN A 445 -2.26 -13.61 11.30
N VAL A 446 -2.99 -12.52 11.02
CA VAL A 446 -4.43 -12.44 11.31
C VAL A 446 -5.23 -13.39 10.42
N ALA A 447 -4.91 -13.44 9.12
CA ALA A 447 -5.55 -14.35 8.18
C ALA A 447 -5.39 -15.82 8.62
N CYS A 448 -4.17 -16.22 8.98
CA CYS A 448 -3.88 -17.57 9.47
C CYS A 448 -4.70 -17.93 10.72
N LYS A 449 -4.73 -17.03 11.72
CA LYS A 449 -5.53 -17.24 12.93
C LYS A 449 -7.02 -17.37 12.63
N GLY A 450 -7.55 -16.52 11.75
CA GLY A 450 -8.96 -16.60 11.38
C GLY A 450 -9.30 -17.81 10.52
N LEU A 451 -8.40 -18.28 9.65
CA LEU A 451 -8.57 -19.55 8.92
C LEU A 451 -8.62 -20.76 9.88
N GLN A 452 -7.79 -20.76 10.91
CA GLN A 452 -7.85 -21.79 11.96
C GLN A 452 -9.20 -21.74 12.71
N GLN A 453 -9.68 -20.54 13.04
CA GLN A 453 -10.99 -20.35 13.67
C GLN A 453 -12.17 -20.71 12.75
N CYS A 454 -12.03 -20.53 11.44
CA CYS A 454 -12.97 -21.02 10.44
C CYS A 454 -13.08 -22.55 10.48
N ILE A 455 -11.95 -23.27 10.54
CA ILE A 455 -11.95 -24.73 10.69
C ILE A 455 -12.65 -25.13 11.99
N GLU A 456 -12.35 -24.47 13.10
CA GLU A 456 -13.02 -24.72 14.39
C GLU A 456 -14.52 -24.47 14.34
N THR A 457 -14.95 -23.43 13.62
CA THR A 457 -16.37 -23.11 13.42
C THR A 457 -17.09 -24.19 12.63
N VAL A 458 -16.49 -24.64 11.52
CA VAL A 458 -17.04 -25.74 10.70
C VAL A 458 -17.07 -27.04 11.48
N MET A 459 -15.98 -27.38 12.19
CA MET A 459 -15.86 -28.65 12.90
C MET A 459 -16.79 -28.75 14.11
N ALA A 460 -17.02 -27.66 14.84
CA ALA A 460 -17.99 -27.65 15.92
C ALA A 460 -19.42 -27.94 15.42
N GLU A 461 -19.76 -27.47 14.22
CA GLU A 461 -21.06 -27.76 13.61
C GLU A 461 -21.15 -29.20 13.12
N VAL A 462 -20.07 -29.74 12.54
CA VAL A 462 -19.97 -31.19 12.23
C VAL A 462 -20.18 -32.03 13.49
N GLU A 463 -19.51 -31.71 14.60
CA GLU A 463 -19.65 -32.44 15.86
C GLU A 463 -21.07 -32.33 16.45
N ARG A 464 -21.72 -31.17 16.30
CA ARG A 464 -23.14 -30.98 16.66
C ARG A 464 -24.03 -31.88 15.84
N LEU A 465 -23.93 -31.84 14.50
CA LEU A 465 -24.73 -32.64 13.58
C LEU A 465 -24.55 -34.15 13.85
N LEU A 466 -23.31 -34.61 14.02
CA LEU A 466 -23.04 -35.99 14.41
C LEU A 466 -23.73 -36.34 15.73
N SER A 467 -23.66 -35.46 16.72
CA SER A 467 -24.25 -35.72 18.05
C SER A 467 -25.78 -35.66 18.07
N THR A 468 -26.42 -34.86 17.20
CA THR A 468 -27.88 -34.70 17.17
C THR A 468 -28.58 -35.64 16.20
N GLU A 469 -27.96 -35.93 15.05
CA GLU A 469 -28.59 -36.71 13.97
C GLU A 469 -28.24 -38.21 14.04
N GLN A 470 -27.09 -38.58 14.64
CA GLN A 470 -26.68 -39.99 14.71
C GLN A 470 -27.36 -40.69 15.88
N LYS A 471 -28.18 -41.70 15.58
CA LYS A 471 -28.84 -42.52 16.59
C LYS A 471 -27.99 -43.74 16.92
N ALA A 472 -28.00 -44.16 18.19
CA ALA A 472 -27.32 -45.39 18.61
C ALA A 472 -27.79 -46.65 17.86
N THR A 473 -29.05 -46.65 17.39
CA THR A 473 -29.63 -47.73 16.59
C THR A 473 -29.12 -47.75 15.14
N ASP A 474 -28.49 -46.69 14.65
CA ASP A 474 -28.07 -46.61 13.25
C ASP A 474 -27.01 -47.67 12.90
N TYR A 475 -26.14 -48.00 13.86
CA TYR A 475 -25.10 -49.01 13.73
C TYR A 475 -25.36 -50.26 14.58
N ARG A 476 -26.54 -50.37 15.20
CA ARG A 476 -26.94 -51.52 16.02
C ARG A 476 -28.40 -51.84 15.75
N SER A 477 -28.70 -52.23 14.51
CA SER A 477 -30.07 -52.59 14.12
C SER A 477 -30.48 -53.90 14.81
N PRO A 478 -31.63 -53.96 15.49
CA PRO A 478 -32.09 -55.17 16.18
C PRO A 478 -32.57 -56.28 15.23
N ASP A 479 -32.81 -55.97 13.95
CA ASP A 479 -33.16 -56.93 12.91
C ASP A 479 -31.91 -57.31 12.10
N ASP A 480 -31.14 -58.30 12.58
CA ASP A 480 -30.00 -58.89 11.85
C ASP A 480 -30.45 -59.76 10.64
N GLY A 481 -31.75 -59.83 10.34
CA GLY A 481 -32.35 -60.68 9.30
C GLY A 481 -33.13 -59.97 8.20
N ILE A 482 -33.26 -58.63 8.22
CA ILE A 482 -33.94 -57.87 7.14
C ILE A 482 -32.88 -57.18 6.27
N ILE A 483 -33.19 -57.09 4.96
CA ILE A 483 -32.38 -56.45 3.90
C ILE A 483 -31.56 -55.26 4.45
N PRO A 484 -30.22 -55.29 4.35
CA PRO A 484 -29.38 -54.21 4.84
C PRO A 484 -29.77 -52.87 4.22
N ASP A 485 -29.96 -51.83 5.03
CA ASP A 485 -30.14 -50.46 4.52
C ASP A 485 -28.81 -49.98 3.93
N HIS A 486 -28.74 -49.94 2.60
CA HIS A 486 -27.55 -49.55 1.84
C HIS A 486 -27.37 -48.03 1.73
N ARG A 487 -28.25 -47.23 2.34
CA ARG A 487 -28.15 -45.78 2.32
C ARG A 487 -27.20 -45.29 3.42
N PRO A 488 -26.50 -44.16 3.20
CA PRO A 488 -25.78 -43.52 4.29
C PRO A 488 -26.75 -43.11 5.41
N THR A 489 -26.25 -43.00 6.63
CA THR A 489 -27.05 -42.54 7.76
C THR A 489 -27.48 -41.09 7.56
N SER A 490 -28.57 -40.70 8.24
CA SER A 490 -29.06 -39.31 8.19
C SER A 490 -27.96 -38.32 8.65
N ALA A 491 -27.19 -38.69 9.67
CA ALA A 491 -26.07 -37.89 10.16
C ALA A 491 -24.99 -37.70 9.09
N CYS A 492 -24.61 -38.77 8.38
CA CYS A 492 -23.66 -38.69 7.27
C CYS A 492 -24.14 -37.75 6.17
N ALA A 493 -25.38 -37.93 5.71
CA ALA A 493 -25.98 -37.07 4.67
C ALA A 493 -26.04 -35.60 5.11
N CYS A 494 -26.45 -35.32 6.36
CA CYS A 494 -26.49 -33.96 6.90
C CYS A 494 -25.10 -33.30 6.96
N VAL A 495 -24.08 -34.02 7.43
CA VAL A 495 -22.71 -33.51 7.51
C VAL A 495 -22.15 -33.21 6.11
N VAL A 496 -22.32 -34.12 5.14
CA VAL A 496 -21.83 -33.92 3.78
C VAL A 496 -22.56 -32.75 3.10
N ALA A 497 -23.87 -32.62 3.29
CA ALA A 497 -24.64 -31.49 2.76
C ALA A 497 -24.20 -30.15 3.36
N TYR A 498 -23.96 -30.10 4.67
CA TYR A 498 -23.44 -28.92 5.36
C TYR A 498 -22.04 -28.54 4.84
N LEU A 499 -21.10 -29.49 4.81
CA LEU A 499 -19.73 -29.25 4.36
C LEU A 499 -19.68 -28.80 2.90
N SER A 500 -20.45 -29.43 2.02
CA SER A 500 -20.53 -29.03 0.60
C SER A 500 -20.98 -27.59 0.44
N ARG A 501 -21.95 -27.16 1.24
CA ARG A 501 -22.52 -25.80 1.19
C ARG A 501 -21.59 -24.75 1.80
N VAL A 502 -20.99 -25.02 2.96
CA VAL A 502 -20.13 -24.02 3.65
C VAL A 502 -18.80 -23.83 2.92
N LEU A 503 -18.21 -24.92 2.40
CA LEU A 503 -16.90 -24.88 1.75
C LEU A 503 -16.91 -24.28 0.35
N GLU A 504 -18.07 -24.05 -0.26
CA GLU A 504 -18.17 -23.32 -1.55
C GLU A 504 -17.41 -21.98 -1.49
N SER A 505 -17.56 -21.24 -0.38
CA SER A 505 -16.86 -19.97 -0.16
C SER A 505 -15.34 -20.14 0.07
N ALA A 506 -14.89 -21.26 0.63
CA ALA A 506 -13.46 -21.56 0.74
C ALA A 506 -12.86 -21.99 -0.60
N PHE A 507 -13.61 -22.70 -1.44
CA PHE A 507 -13.18 -23.09 -2.78
C PHE A 507 -12.96 -21.90 -3.71
N THR A 508 -13.72 -20.82 -3.52
CA THR A 508 -13.62 -19.57 -4.31
C THR A 508 -12.73 -18.52 -3.65
N GLY A 509 -12.65 -18.48 -2.32
CA GLY A 509 -11.88 -17.48 -1.57
C GLY A 509 -10.40 -17.80 -1.39
N LEU A 510 -10.01 -19.08 -1.44
CA LEU A 510 -8.62 -19.52 -1.29
C LEU A 510 -8.07 -20.09 -2.60
N GLU A 511 -6.77 -19.85 -2.84
CA GLU A 511 -6.07 -20.32 -4.04
C GLU A 511 -4.72 -20.97 -3.71
N GLY A 512 -4.22 -21.79 -4.65
CA GLY A 512 -2.89 -22.39 -4.60
C GLY A 512 -2.60 -23.19 -3.32
N LEU A 513 -1.41 -22.98 -2.75
CA LEU A 513 -0.94 -23.69 -1.56
C LEU A 513 -1.77 -23.38 -0.31
N ASN A 514 -2.36 -22.19 -0.21
CA ASN A 514 -3.19 -21.81 0.94
C ASN A 514 -4.49 -22.62 0.98
N LYS A 515 -5.13 -22.80 -0.19
CA LYS A 515 -6.29 -23.68 -0.34
C LYS A 515 -5.96 -25.12 0.04
N GLN A 516 -4.83 -25.62 -0.46
CA GLN A 516 -4.37 -26.99 -0.19
C GLN A 516 -4.09 -27.22 1.31
N ALA A 517 -3.37 -26.31 1.97
CA ALA A 517 -3.10 -26.40 3.40
C ALA A 517 -4.39 -26.37 4.24
N PHE A 518 -5.32 -25.46 3.92
CA PHE A 518 -6.60 -25.34 4.61
C PHE A 518 -7.45 -26.62 4.50
N LEU A 519 -7.61 -27.14 3.27
CA LEU A 519 -8.42 -28.34 3.03
C LEU A 519 -7.78 -29.60 3.63
N THR A 520 -6.45 -29.70 3.60
CA THR A 520 -5.72 -30.81 4.25
C THR A 520 -5.95 -30.80 5.76
N GLU A 521 -5.82 -29.64 6.42
CA GLU A 521 -6.07 -29.54 7.86
C GLU A 521 -7.54 -29.83 8.20
N LEU A 522 -8.48 -29.30 7.42
CA LEU A 522 -9.90 -29.60 7.59
C LEU A 522 -10.18 -31.10 7.47
N GLY A 523 -9.62 -31.76 6.45
CA GLY A 523 -9.74 -33.21 6.26
C GLY A 523 -9.18 -34.01 7.44
N ASN A 524 -8.03 -33.59 7.98
CA ASN A 524 -7.45 -34.19 9.18
C ASN A 524 -8.36 -34.06 10.41
N ARG A 525 -8.97 -32.88 10.60
CA ARG A 525 -9.91 -32.63 11.70
C ARG A 525 -11.20 -33.42 11.54
N LEU A 526 -11.74 -33.50 10.32
CA LEU A 526 -12.92 -34.30 10.00
C LEU A 526 -12.68 -35.78 10.31
N HIS A 527 -11.58 -36.34 9.80
CA HIS A 527 -11.19 -37.72 10.08
C HIS A 527 -11.11 -38.00 11.60
N LYS A 528 -10.47 -37.11 12.36
CA LYS A 528 -10.36 -37.23 13.83
C LYS A 528 -11.73 -37.13 14.52
N ALA A 529 -12.58 -36.21 14.10
CA ALA A 529 -13.92 -36.03 14.67
C ALA A 529 -14.80 -37.26 14.45
N LEU A 530 -14.77 -37.85 13.25
CA LEU A 530 -15.48 -39.09 12.92
C LEU A 530 -15.00 -40.26 13.78
N LEU A 531 -13.68 -40.47 13.88
CA LEU A 531 -13.11 -41.51 14.77
C LEU A 531 -13.57 -41.34 16.23
N ASN A 532 -13.51 -40.12 16.76
CA ASN A 532 -13.93 -39.82 18.13
C ASN A 532 -15.44 -40.02 18.32
N HIS A 533 -16.25 -39.72 17.30
CA HIS A 533 -17.69 -39.91 17.35
C HIS A 533 -18.05 -41.41 17.35
N TRP A 534 -17.50 -42.18 16.41
CA TRP A 534 -17.77 -43.61 16.30
C TRP A 534 -17.29 -44.41 17.51
N GLN A 535 -16.23 -43.96 18.21
CA GLN A 535 -15.79 -44.57 19.47
C GLN A 535 -16.83 -44.53 20.61
N LYS A 536 -17.89 -43.73 20.47
CA LYS A 536 -18.99 -43.63 21.45
C LYS A 536 -20.13 -44.60 21.14
N LEU A 537 -20.07 -45.32 20.02
CA LEU A 537 -21.15 -46.16 19.50
C LEU A 537 -20.80 -47.64 19.65
N THR A 538 -21.81 -48.50 19.46
CA THR A 538 -21.66 -49.96 19.46
C THR A 538 -22.16 -50.50 18.13
N PHE A 539 -21.49 -51.49 17.59
CA PHE A 539 -21.68 -51.97 16.22
C PHE A 539 -22.03 -53.45 16.18
N ASN A 540 -23.04 -53.81 15.40
CA ASN A 540 -23.26 -55.18 14.92
C ASN A 540 -22.83 -55.33 13.44
N PRO A 541 -22.79 -56.54 12.86
CA PRO A 541 -22.34 -56.73 11.47
C PRO A 541 -23.11 -55.88 10.44
N SER A 542 -24.44 -55.81 10.60
CA SER A 542 -25.32 -54.97 9.77
C SER A 542 -24.95 -53.48 9.88
N GLY A 543 -24.67 -52.99 11.09
CA GLY A 543 -24.19 -51.63 11.34
C GLY A 543 -22.78 -51.38 10.82
N GLY A 544 -21.91 -52.39 10.81
CA GLY A 544 -20.59 -52.31 10.17
C GLY A 544 -20.68 -52.06 8.66
N LEU A 545 -21.62 -52.71 7.97
CA LEU A 545 -21.90 -52.45 6.55
C LEU A 545 -22.42 -51.03 6.32
N ARG A 546 -23.28 -50.54 7.23
CA ARG A 546 -23.80 -49.16 7.16
C ARG A 546 -22.71 -48.12 7.40
N LEU A 547 -21.83 -48.34 8.39
CA LEU A 547 -20.64 -47.52 8.63
C LEU A 547 -19.73 -47.48 7.38
N LYS A 548 -19.54 -48.61 6.70
CA LYS A 548 -18.75 -48.67 5.47
C LYS A 548 -19.36 -47.80 4.35
N ARG A 549 -20.69 -47.72 4.26
CA ARG A 549 -21.37 -46.80 3.35
C ARG A 549 -21.11 -45.33 3.73
N ASP A 550 -21.23 -44.98 5.00
CA ASP A 550 -20.93 -43.62 5.49
C ASP A 550 -19.49 -43.21 5.20
N ILE A 551 -18.51 -44.10 5.45
CA ILE A 551 -17.10 -43.85 5.14
C ILE A 551 -16.90 -43.63 3.64
N THR A 552 -17.62 -44.39 2.79
CA THR A 552 -17.55 -44.21 1.33
C THR A 552 -18.08 -42.84 0.92
N GLU A 553 -19.21 -42.41 1.48
CA GLU A 553 -19.81 -41.11 1.23
C GLU A 553 -18.89 -39.95 1.68
N TYR A 554 -18.34 -40.03 2.90
CA TYR A 554 -17.36 -39.07 3.36
C TYR A 554 -16.08 -39.07 2.51
N GLY A 555 -15.61 -40.25 2.10
CA GLY A 555 -14.47 -40.45 1.21
C GLY A 555 -14.69 -39.78 -0.15
N GLU A 556 -15.86 -39.97 -0.76
CA GLU A 556 -16.27 -39.31 -2.00
C GLU A 556 -16.24 -37.79 -1.87
N PHE A 557 -16.73 -37.26 -0.75
CA PHE A 557 -16.69 -35.83 -0.48
C PHE A 557 -15.26 -35.29 -0.33
N VAL A 558 -14.41 -35.91 0.50
CA VAL A 558 -13.05 -35.39 0.77
C VAL A 558 -12.11 -35.53 -0.42
N ARG A 559 -12.38 -36.41 -1.40
CA ARG A 559 -11.62 -36.45 -2.66
C ARG A 559 -11.65 -35.11 -3.39
N SER A 560 -12.71 -34.32 -3.23
CA SER A 560 -12.79 -32.95 -3.77
C SER A 560 -11.69 -32.01 -3.23
N PHE A 561 -11.04 -32.38 -2.12
CA PHE A 561 -9.96 -31.59 -1.51
C PHE A 561 -8.66 -31.70 -2.29
N ASN A 562 -8.50 -32.75 -3.12
CA ASN A 562 -7.26 -33.09 -3.82
C ASN A 562 -6.07 -33.24 -2.87
N ALA A 563 -6.28 -33.92 -1.73
CA ALA A 563 -5.28 -34.12 -0.69
C ALA A 563 -5.02 -35.64 -0.49
N PRO A 564 -4.01 -36.22 -1.16
CA PRO A 564 -3.78 -37.68 -1.17
C PRO A 564 -3.65 -38.31 0.22
N GLN A 565 -3.03 -37.59 1.16
CA GLN A 565 -2.88 -38.05 2.55
C GLN A 565 -4.21 -38.18 3.30
N ILE A 566 -5.24 -37.43 2.87
CA ILE A 566 -6.59 -37.55 3.43
C ILE A 566 -7.32 -38.72 2.77
N ASP A 567 -7.18 -38.87 1.45
CA ASP A 567 -7.77 -40.00 0.71
C ASP A 567 -7.29 -41.34 1.30
N GLU A 568 -5.98 -41.50 1.52
CA GLU A 568 -5.40 -42.68 2.16
C GLU A 568 -6.00 -42.96 3.55
N LYS A 569 -6.28 -41.92 4.34
CA LYS A 569 -6.90 -42.08 5.67
C LYS A 569 -8.33 -42.61 5.57
N PHE A 570 -9.12 -42.11 4.62
CA PHE A 570 -10.49 -42.59 4.42
C PHE A 570 -10.53 -44.00 3.82
N GLU A 571 -9.55 -44.37 3.00
CA GLU A 571 -9.36 -45.76 2.57
C GLU A 571 -9.05 -46.69 3.76
N GLN A 572 -8.14 -46.27 4.66
CA GLN A 572 -7.83 -47.01 5.89
C GLN A 572 -9.05 -47.16 6.80
N LEU A 573 -9.89 -46.11 6.94
CA LEU A 573 -11.17 -46.22 7.65
C LEU A 573 -12.07 -47.29 7.03
N GLY A 574 -12.10 -47.38 5.70
CA GLY A 574 -12.86 -48.40 4.99
C GLY A 574 -12.42 -49.83 5.33
N ILE A 575 -11.12 -50.04 5.60
CA ILE A 575 -10.60 -51.32 6.09
C ILE A 575 -10.97 -51.53 7.56
N ILE A 576 -10.86 -50.49 8.40
CA ILE A 576 -11.27 -50.55 9.82
C ILE A 576 -12.75 -50.94 9.95
N ALA A 577 -13.63 -50.50 9.05
CA ALA A 577 -15.04 -50.91 9.06
C ALA A 577 -15.23 -52.43 8.97
N ASN A 578 -14.32 -53.16 8.31
CA ASN A 578 -14.38 -54.62 8.22
C ASN A 578 -14.23 -55.30 9.60
N VAL A 579 -13.62 -54.62 10.59
CA VAL A 579 -13.55 -55.08 12.00
C VAL A 579 -14.94 -55.35 12.57
N PHE A 580 -15.97 -54.64 12.11
CA PHE A 580 -17.34 -54.83 12.57
C PHE A 580 -18.13 -55.86 11.77
N ILE A 581 -17.68 -56.16 10.54
CA ILE A 581 -18.44 -56.98 9.58
C ILE A 581 -18.04 -58.45 9.67
N VAL A 582 -16.76 -58.75 9.85
CA VAL A 582 -16.27 -60.14 9.82
C VAL A 582 -16.63 -60.92 11.09
N ALA A 583 -16.72 -62.24 10.96
CA ALA A 583 -16.89 -63.13 12.10
C ALA A 583 -15.66 -63.07 13.05
N PRO A 584 -15.84 -63.32 14.37
CA PRO A 584 -14.75 -63.34 15.35
C PRO A 584 -13.49 -64.11 14.94
N GLU A 585 -13.66 -65.24 14.27
CA GLU A 585 -12.58 -66.13 13.81
C GLU A 585 -11.74 -65.51 12.68
N SER A 586 -12.32 -64.58 11.91
CA SER A 586 -11.68 -63.92 10.76
C SER A 586 -10.93 -62.64 11.13
N LEU A 587 -10.99 -62.19 12.39
CA LEU A 587 -10.31 -60.98 12.84
C LEU A 587 -8.78 -61.12 12.82
N GLY A 588 -8.23 -62.28 13.18
CA GLY A 588 -6.78 -62.52 13.12
C GLY A 588 -6.22 -62.37 11.69
N PRO A 589 -6.74 -63.13 10.71
CA PRO A 589 -6.34 -63.01 9.30
C PRO A 589 -6.50 -61.60 8.72
N LEU A 590 -7.56 -60.87 9.13
CA LEU A 590 -7.77 -59.48 8.70
C LEU A 590 -6.60 -58.56 9.09
N PHE A 591 -6.07 -58.71 10.31
CA PHE A 591 -4.94 -57.90 10.80
C PHE A 591 -3.60 -58.35 10.24
N GLU A 592 -3.42 -59.64 9.96
CA GLU A 592 -2.24 -60.15 9.25
C GLU A 592 -2.17 -59.61 7.82
N GLY A 593 -3.31 -59.53 7.13
CA GLY A 593 -3.41 -58.95 5.79
C GLY A 593 -3.31 -57.42 5.75
N THR A 594 -3.59 -56.73 6.86
CA THR A 594 -3.52 -55.26 6.94
C THR A 594 -2.82 -54.77 8.21
N PRO A 595 -1.48 -54.85 8.29
CA PRO A 595 -0.74 -54.51 9.51
C PRO A 595 -0.80 -53.02 9.89
N SER A 596 -1.08 -52.13 8.94
CA SER A 596 -1.16 -50.68 9.16
C SER A 596 -2.27 -50.26 10.12
N ILE A 597 -3.41 -50.96 10.12
CA ILE A 597 -4.57 -50.61 10.96
C ILE A 597 -4.53 -51.25 12.36
N LYS A 598 -3.54 -52.10 12.64
CA LYS A 598 -3.46 -52.93 13.85
C LYS A 598 -3.58 -52.09 15.13
N LYS A 599 -2.82 -51.00 15.25
CA LYS A 599 -2.84 -50.14 16.45
C LYS A 599 -4.20 -49.48 16.70
N ASP A 600 -4.88 -49.04 15.65
CA ASP A 600 -6.18 -48.38 15.77
C ASP A 600 -7.30 -49.40 15.98
N ALA A 601 -7.23 -50.55 15.32
CA ALA A 601 -8.22 -51.61 15.37
C ALA A 601 -8.46 -52.14 16.80
N GLN A 602 -7.46 -52.16 17.66
CA GLN A 602 -7.60 -52.61 19.05
C GLN A 602 -8.68 -51.82 19.82
N ARG A 603 -8.82 -50.52 19.54
CA ARG A 603 -9.87 -49.68 20.14
C ARG A 603 -11.24 -49.96 19.54
N PHE A 604 -11.29 -50.18 18.22
CA PHE A 604 -12.55 -50.42 17.49
C PHE A 604 -13.15 -51.80 17.79
N ILE A 605 -12.35 -52.84 18.02
CA ILE A 605 -12.85 -54.19 18.35
C ILE A 605 -13.71 -54.18 19.63
N GLN A 606 -13.37 -53.34 20.60
CA GLN A 606 -14.11 -53.22 21.87
C GLN A 606 -15.52 -52.67 21.67
N LEU A 607 -15.78 -52.05 20.53
CA LEU A 607 -17.06 -51.44 20.18
C LEU A 607 -18.01 -52.44 19.49
N ARG A 608 -17.57 -53.67 19.21
CA ARG A 608 -18.46 -54.73 18.71
C ARG A 608 -19.46 -55.12 19.78
N ASP A 609 -20.71 -55.35 19.38
CA ASP A 609 -21.75 -55.81 20.29
C ASP A 609 -21.50 -57.23 20.84
N ASP A 610 -20.83 -58.07 20.06
CA ASP A 610 -20.40 -59.43 20.42
C ASP A 610 -19.06 -59.48 21.16
N TYR A 611 -18.42 -58.35 21.47
CA TYR A 611 -17.08 -58.32 22.06
C TYR A 611 -16.95 -59.18 23.33
N LYS A 612 -17.95 -59.10 24.21
CA LYS A 612 -18.01 -59.87 25.46
C LYS A 612 -18.45 -61.32 25.24
N SER A 613 -19.46 -61.56 24.40
CA SER A 613 -20.00 -62.90 24.15
C SER A 613 -19.01 -63.80 23.39
N ALA A 614 -18.28 -63.24 22.43
CA ALA A 614 -17.25 -63.93 21.66
C ALA A 614 -15.89 -64.05 22.38
N LYS A 615 -15.74 -63.46 23.58
CA LYS A 615 -14.49 -63.45 24.37
C LYS A 615 -13.29 -62.92 23.56
N LEU A 616 -13.48 -61.84 22.80
CA LEU A 616 -12.47 -61.35 21.84
C LEU A 616 -11.16 -60.90 22.51
N ALA A 617 -11.23 -60.38 23.74
CA ALA A 617 -10.05 -60.00 24.52
C ALA A 617 -9.04 -61.15 24.69
N SER A 618 -9.52 -62.37 24.96
CA SER A 618 -8.65 -63.54 25.13
C SER A 618 -8.22 -64.15 23.81
N ARG A 619 -9.07 -64.08 22.77
CA ARG A 619 -8.77 -64.66 21.45
C ARG A 619 -7.70 -63.89 20.68
N LEU A 620 -7.64 -62.57 20.88
CA LEU A 620 -6.74 -61.68 20.15
C LEU A 620 -5.55 -61.21 20.99
N SER A 621 -5.39 -61.70 22.22
CA SER A 621 -4.30 -61.26 23.13
C SER A 621 -2.91 -61.50 22.54
N SER A 622 -2.72 -62.60 21.81
CA SER A 622 -1.47 -62.94 21.12
C SER A 622 -1.17 -62.06 19.91
N LEU A 623 -2.16 -61.33 19.39
CA LEU A 623 -1.97 -60.42 18.27
C LEU A 623 -1.48 -59.04 18.72
N TRP A 624 -1.74 -58.64 19.97
CA TRP A 624 -1.39 -57.29 20.47
C TRP A 624 -0.03 -57.20 21.16
N HIS A 625 0.56 -58.35 21.48
CA HIS A 625 1.95 -58.50 21.92
C HIS A 625 2.83 -58.87 20.74
#